data_AF-A0A0F8YPD2-F1
#
_entry.id   AF-A0A0F8YPD2-F1
#
_cell.length_a   1.000
_cell.length_b   1.000
_cell.length_c   1.000
_cell.angle_alpha   90.00
_cell.angle_beta   90.00
_cell.angle_gamma   90.00
#
_symmetry.space_group_name_H-M   'P 1'
#
loop_
_entity.id
_entity.type
_entity.pdbx_description
1 polymer ?
#
loop_
_entity_poly.entity_id
_entity_poly.type
_entity_poly.pdbx_seq_one_letter_code
_entity_poly.pdbx_strand_id
1 'polypeptide(L)'
;MRYIFSPENKFKTWRKIWIALAESQMEMGITVTAKQVRELKKYKDNINYEIAEKWEKKLRHDVMSHVKAFGEQAKIASGIIHLGMTSCDVSDNADLILMYQGLQKIRGNLPNPINQTILEDIDRIINNYALRGLKGATGTQATFLQLCGSPEKVIELERRFVTKLGFEIIIPITG
;
A
#
# COMPACT_ATOMS: atom_id res chain seq x y z
N MET A 1 -5.81 -19.14 2.25
CA MET A 1 -4.54 -19.11 1.49
C MET A 1 -4.74 -18.70 0.04
N ARG A 2 -5.51 -19.44 -0.78
CA ARG A 2 -5.73 -19.11 -2.20
C ARG A 2 -6.17 -17.66 -2.48
N TYR A 3 -7.17 -17.17 -1.74
CA TYR A 3 -7.62 -15.78 -1.90
C TYR A 3 -6.55 -14.75 -1.52
N ILE A 4 -5.79 -14.99 -0.44
CA ILE A 4 -4.79 -14.05 0.09
C ILE A 4 -3.78 -13.67 -1.01
N PHE A 5 -3.27 -14.67 -1.73
CA PHE A 5 -2.29 -14.50 -2.80
C PHE A 5 -2.93 -14.46 -4.20
N SER A 6 -4.22 -14.14 -4.30
CA SER A 6 -4.88 -13.99 -5.60
C SER A 6 -4.58 -12.61 -6.22
N PRO A 7 -4.63 -12.48 -7.57
CA PRO A 7 -4.58 -11.18 -8.22
C PRO A 7 -5.64 -10.21 -7.71
N GLU A 8 -6.84 -10.71 -7.39
CA GLU A 8 -7.91 -9.90 -6.83
C GLU A 8 -7.51 -9.21 -5.53
N ASN A 9 -6.99 -9.97 -4.56
CA ASN A 9 -6.57 -9.41 -3.28
C ASN A 9 -5.33 -8.51 -3.43
N LYS A 10 -4.40 -8.85 -4.34
CA LYS A 10 -3.24 -8.00 -4.68
C LYS A 10 -3.69 -6.61 -5.14
N PHE A 11 -4.55 -6.53 -6.16
CA PHE A 11 -4.92 -5.25 -6.76
C PHE A 11 -5.91 -4.44 -5.90
N LYS A 12 -6.75 -5.10 -5.09
CA LYS A 12 -7.52 -4.43 -4.04
C LYS A 12 -6.59 -3.82 -2.98
N THR A 13 -5.55 -4.55 -2.58
CA THR A 13 -4.52 -4.03 -1.66
C THR A 13 -3.78 -2.84 -2.26
N TRP A 14 -3.45 -2.85 -3.54
CA TRP A 14 -2.85 -1.70 -4.22
C TRP A 14 -3.74 -0.45 -4.16
N ARG A 15 -5.05 -0.59 -4.42
CA ARG A 15 -6.00 0.52 -4.25
C ARG A 15 -6.10 1.00 -2.81
N LYS A 16 -6.10 0.09 -1.83
CA LYS A 16 -6.05 0.45 -0.40
C LYS A 16 -4.80 1.28 -0.09
N ILE A 17 -3.64 0.90 -0.62
CA ILE A 17 -2.37 1.62 -0.45
C ILE A 17 -2.43 3.03 -1.06
N TRP A 18 -2.88 3.18 -2.30
CA TRP A 18 -3.02 4.50 -2.92
C TRP A 18 -4.03 5.39 -2.18
N ILE A 19 -5.14 4.82 -1.70
CA ILE A 19 -6.11 5.55 -0.87
C ILE A 19 -5.47 6.00 0.44
N ALA A 20 -4.74 5.12 1.12
CA ALA A 20 -4.06 5.46 2.38
C ALA A 20 -3.07 6.61 2.19
N LEU A 21 -2.30 6.61 1.09
CA LEU A 21 -1.42 7.74 0.75
C LEU A 21 -2.23 9.03 0.56
N ALA A 22 -3.26 8.99 -0.30
CA ALA A 22 -4.06 10.16 -0.62
C ALA A 22 -4.74 10.75 0.63
N GLU A 23 -5.22 9.89 1.55
CA GLU A 23 -5.75 10.30 2.84
C GLU A 23 -4.69 10.99 3.71
N SER A 24 -3.50 10.41 3.82
CA SER A 24 -2.41 11.01 4.61
C SER A 24 -1.96 12.34 4.03
N GLN A 25 -1.82 12.45 2.70
CA GLN A 25 -1.47 13.69 2.01
C GLN A 25 -2.54 14.77 2.24
N MET A 26 -3.82 14.41 2.11
CA MET A 26 -4.95 15.31 2.37
C MET A 26 -4.94 15.84 3.82
N GLU A 27 -4.75 14.96 4.81
CA GLU A 27 -4.69 15.34 6.23
C GLU A 27 -3.52 16.27 6.54
N MET A 28 -2.44 16.18 5.76
CA MET A 28 -1.26 17.04 5.87
C MET A 28 -1.37 18.32 5.03
N GLY A 29 -2.49 18.54 4.33
CA GLY A 29 -2.68 19.70 3.46
C GLY A 29 -1.87 19.66 2.16
N ILE A 30 -1.34 18.51 1.77
CA ILE A 30 -0.59 18.31 0.52
C ILE A 30 -1.61 18.08 -0.59
N THR A 31 -1.82 19.07 -1.46
CA THR A 31 -2.50 19.10 -2.79
C THR A 31 -3.46 17.94 -3.14
N VAL A 32 -4.25 17.47 -2.17
CA VAL A 32 -5.21 16.37 -2.29
C VAL A 32 -6.47 16.79 -1.58
N THR A 33 -7.60 16.66 -2.26
CA THR A 33 -8.90 17.11 -1.75
C THR A 33 -9.73 15.94 -1.22
N ALA A 34 -10.63 16.23 -0.27
CA ALA A 34 -11.60 15.25 0.21
C ALA A 34 -12.49 14.68 -0.90
N LYS A 35 -12.75 15.46 -1.96
CA LYS A 35 -13.50 14.99 -3.12
C LYS A 35 -12.75 13.89 -3.87
N GLN A 36 -11.44 14.05 -4.08
CA GLN A 36 -10.59 13.06 -4.74
C GLN A 36 -10.49 11.78 -3.90
N VAL A 37 -10.24 11.89 -2.60
CA VAL A 37 -10.18 10.73 -1.70
C VAL A 37 -11.50 9.95 -1.69
N ARG A 38 -12.65 10.64 -1.62
CA ARG A 38 -13.97 10.00 -1.71
C ARG A 38 -14.18 9.26 -3.03
N GLU A 39 -13.72 9.84 -4.14
CA GLU A 39 -13.83 9.19 -5.45
C GLU A 39 -12.97 7.92 -5.53
N LEU A 40 -11.73 7.95 -5.04
CA LEU A 40 -10.88 6.75 -4.98
C LEU A 40 -11.56 5.63 -4.15
N LYS A 41 -12.10 5.98 -2.97
CA LYS A 41 -12.80 5.03 -2.09
C LYS A 41 -14.02 4.39 -2.76
N LYS A 42 -14.74 5.12 -3.61
CA LYS A 42 -15.91 4.59 -4.34
C LYS A 42 -15.55 3.37 -5.19
N TYR A 43 -14.36 3.33 -5.77
CA TYR A 43 -13.92 2.24 -6.63
C TYR A 43 -12.88 1.32 -5.98
N LYS A 44 -12.66 1.40 -4.66
CA LYS A 44 -11.58 0.64 -3.98
C LYS A 44 -11.59 -0.87 -4.29
N ASP A 45 -12.78 -1.47 -4.42
CA ASP A 45 -12.96 -2.91 -4.65
C ASP A 45 -13.32 -3.28 -6.11
N ASN A 46 -13.55 -2.27 -6.98
CA ASN A 46 -14.02 -2.47 -8.35
C ASN A 46 -12.87 -2.36 -9.36
N ILE A 47 -12.08 -3.43 -9.49
CA ILE A 47 -10.92 -3.47 -10.38
C ILE A 47 -11.35 -3.68 -11.84
N ASN A 48 -11.03 -2.75 -12.73
CA ASN A 48 -11.30 -2.81 -14.17
C ASN A 48 -10.15 -3.49 -14.94
N TYR A 49 -10.04 -4.82 -14.80
CA TYR A 49 -8.96 -5.63 -15.38
C TYR A 49 -8.72 -5.42 -16.87
N GLU A 50 -9.79 -5.40 -17.68
CA GLU A 50 -9.67 -5.21 -19.13
C GLU A 50 -8.98 -3.89 -19.50
N ILE A 51 -9.18 -2.84 -18.70
CA ILE A 51 -8.54 -1.55 -18.90
C ILE A 51 -7.07 -1.60 -18.46
N ALA A 52 -6.79 -2.25 -17.32
CA ALA A 52 -5.42 -2.46 -16.84
C ALA A 52 -4.59 -3.25 -17.88
N GLU A 53 -5.12 -4.34 -18.42
CA GLU A 53 -4.45 -5.15 -19.46
C GLU A 53 -4.18 -4.35 -20.74
N LYS A 54 -5.14 -3.52 -21.18
CA LYS A 54 -4.96 -2.62 -22.34
C LYS A 54 -3.81 -1.63 -22.11
N TRP A 55 -3.70 -1.07 -20.91
CA TRP A 55 -2.62 -0.16 -20.55
C TRP A 55 -1.29 -0.89 -20.39
N GLU A 56 -1.29 -2.08 -19.81
CA GLU A 56 -0.08 -2.88 -19.60
C GLU A 56 0.58 -3.24 -20.93
N LYS A 57 -0.21 -3.64 -21.94
CA LYS A 57 0.31 -3.88 -23.30
C LYS A 57 1.00 -2.65 -23.91
N LYS A 58 0.53 -1.45 -23.57
CA LYS A 58 1.07 -0.17 -24.09
C LYS A 58 2.29 0.30 -23.30
N LEU A 59 2.20 0.27 -21.98
CA LEU A 59 3.20 0.84 -21.06
C LEU A 59 4.32 -0.15 -20.73
N ARG A 60 4.06 -1.46 -20.90
CA ARG A 60 4.93 -2.56 -20.46
C ARG A 60 5.30 -2.44 -18.97
N HIS A 61 4.34 -1.98 -18.18
CA HIS A 61 4.50 -1.73 -16.75
C HIS A 61 3.16 -1.92 -16.03
N ASP A 62 3.12 -2.89 -15.10
CA ASP A 62 1.93 -3.32 -14.36
C ASP A 62 1.41 -2.28 -13.36
N VAL A 63 2.27 -1.71 -12.51
CA VAL A 63 1.86 -0.66 -11.56
C VAL A 63 1.26 0.53 -12.31
N MET A 64 1.95 1.01 -13.34
CA MET A 64 1.46 2.15 -14.11
C MET A 64 0.20 1.84 -14.91
N SER A 65 0.00 0.60 -15.36
CA SER A 65 -1.25 0.20 -16.01
C SER A 65 -2.43 0.26 -15.04
N HIS A 66 -2.24 -0.19 -13.80
CA HIS A 66 -3.26 -0.12 -12.76
C HIS A 66 -3.50 1.31 -12.28
N VAL A 67 -2.48 2.18 -12.24
CA VAL A 67 -2.65 3.62 -11.99
C VAL A 67 -3.54 4.25 -13.06
N LYS A 68 -3.28 3.98 -14.35
CA LYS A 68 -4.11 4.48 -15.45
C LYS A 68 -5.53 3.94 -15.39
N ALA A 69 -5.69 2.63 -15.17
CA ALA A 69 -7.00 1.99 -15.08
C ALA A 69 -7.83 2.55 -13.91
N PHE A 70 -7.22 2.78 -12.75
CA PHE A 70 -7.90 3.39 -11.61
C PHE A 70 -8.27 4.85 -11.89
N GLY A 71 -7.39 5.61 -12.54
CA GLY A 71 -7.66 6.99 -12.95
C GLY A 71 -8.77 7.13 -13.98
N GLU A 72 -9.01 6.13 -14.83
CA GLU A 72 -10.17 6.14 -15.75
C GLU A 72 -11.52 6.03 -15.03
N GLN A 73 -11.55 5.32 -13.89
CA GLN A 73 -12.75 5.25 -13.04
C GLN A 73 -12.87 6.48 -12.14
N ALA A 74 -11.75 6.91 -11.54
CA ALA A 74 -11.65 8.05 -10.61
C ALA A 74 -11.03 9.28 -11.29
N LYS A 75 -11.78 9.89 -12.21
CA LYS A 75 -11.28 10.96 -13.10
C LYS A 75 -10.87 12.23 -12.36
N ILE A 76 -11.50 12.56 -11.24
CA ILE A 76 -11.15 13.75 -10.43
C ILE A 76 -9.85 13.50 -9.67
N ALA A 77 -9.64 12.27 -9.21
CA ALA A 77 -8.48 11.85 -8.45
C ALA A 77 -7.31 11.35 -9.33
N SER A 78 -7.47 11.21 -10.65
CA SER A 78 -6.49 10.55 -11.52
C SER A 78 -5.08 11.14 -11.41
N GLY A 79 -4.96 12.45 -11.21
CA GLY A 79 -3.68 13.15 -11.09
C GLY A 79 -2.97 12.98 -9.74
N ILE A 80 -3.67 12.50 -8.70
CA ILE A 80 -3.09 12.29 -7.36
C ILE A 80 -2.82 10.81 -7.04
N ILE A 81 -3.24 9.89 -7.92
CA ILE A 81 -2.93 8.47 -7.76
C ILE A 81 -1.40 8.31 -7.89
N HIS A 82 -0.79 7.66 -6.90
CA HIS A 82 0.66 7.39 -6.87
C HIS A 82 1.55 8.64 -6.72
N LEU A 83 0.99 9.79 -6.30
CA LEU A 83 1.73 11.05 -6.17
C LEU A 83 2.90 10.94 -5.19
N GLY A 84 4.12 10.96 -5.72
CA GLY A 84 5.37 10.89 -4.96
C GLY A 84 5.92 9.49 -4.73
N MET A 85 5.11 8.45 -4.99
CA MET A 85 5.50 7.06 -4.86
C MET A 85 6.31 6.55 -6.06
N THR A 86 6.99 5.41 -5.85
CA THR A 86 7.49 4.52 -6.89
C THR A 86 6.82 3.16 -6.82
N SER A 87 7.05 2.32 -7.83
CA SER A 87 6.47 0.97 -7.94
C SER A 87 6.65 0.13 -6.68
N CYS A 88 7.84 0.13 -6.07
CA CYS A 88 8.12 -0.62 -4.83
C CYS A 88 7.37 -0.08 -3.61
N ASP A 89 7.03 1.21 -3.57
CA ASP A 89 6.20 1.75 -2.49
C ASP A 89 4.79 1.11 -2.51
N VAL A 90 4.30 0.61 -3.65
CA VAL A 90 3.01 -0.10 -3.72
C VAL A 90 3.16 -1.61 -3.74
N SER A 91 4.06 -2.17 -4.55
CA SER A 91 4.21 -3.62 -4.67
C SER A 91 4.68 -4.25 -3.37
N ASP A 92 5.74 -3.73 -2.77
CA ASP A 92 6.38 -4.40 -1.63
C ASP A 92 5.53 -4.25 -0.37
N ASN A 93 4.90 -3.09 -0.16
CA ASN A 93 3.91 -2.94 0.92
C ASN A 93 2.73 -3.89 0.72
N ALA A 94 2.27 -4.09 -0.52
CA ALA A 94 1.19 -5.04 -0.78
C ALA A 94 1.63 -6.46 -0.46
N ASP A 95 2.81 -6.88 -0.92
CA ASP A 95 3.35 -8.21 -0.66
C ASP A 95 3.52 -8.46 0.85
N LEU A 96 4.06 -7.50 1.60
CA LEU A 96 4.16 -7.55 3.06
C LEU A 96 2.78 -7.67 3.73
N ILE A 97 1.77 -6.93 3.26
CA ILE A 97 0.40 -7.05 3.77
C ILE A 97 -0.18 -8.45 3.48
N LEU A 98 0.04 -8.99 2.28
CA LEU A 98 -0.43 -10.33 1.93
C LEU A 98 0.28 -11.43 2.73
N MET A 99 1.58 -11.29 2.94
CA MET A 99 2.38 -12.19 3.80
C MET A 99 1.88 -12.14 5.24
N TYR A 100 1.61 -10.94 5.78
CA TYR A 100 1.03 -10.76 7.10
C TYR A 100 -0.34 -11.44 7.24
N GLN A 101 -1.24 -11.27 6.25
CA GLN A 101 -2.52 -11.99 6.21
C GLN A 101 -2.32 -13.52 6.18
N GLY A 102 -1.28 -13.99 5.47
CA GLY A 102 -0.87 -15.40 5.43
C GLY A 102 -0.46 -15.91 6.81
N LEU A 103 0.41 -15.17 7.51
CA LEU A 103 0.85 -15.48 8.88
C LEU A 103 -0.33 -15.54 9.85
N GLN A 104 -1.23 -14.56 9.80
CA GLN A 104 -2.45 -14.57 10.61
C GLN A 104 -3.32 -15.80 10.34
N LYS A 105 -3.44 -16.22 9.06
CA LYS A 105 -4.21 -17.41 8.70
C LYS A 105 -3.55 -18.70 9.18
N ILE A 106 -2.22 -18.80 9.12
CA ILE A 106 -1.46 -19.93 9.66
C ILE A 106 -1.66 -20.00 11.17
N ARG A 107 -1.44 -18.88 11.87
CA ARG A 107 -1.66 -18.76 13.32
C ARG A 107 -3.03 -19.26 13.74
N GLY A 108 -4.09 -18.78 13.07
CA GLY A 108 -5.48 -19.15 13.39
C GLY A 108 -5.85 -20.60 13.09
N ASN A 109 -5.04 -21.31 12.30
CA ASN A 109 -5.27 -22.71 11.95
C ASN A 109 -4.44 -23.69 12.81
N LEU A 110 -3.46 -23.21 13.58
CA LEU A 110 -2.63 -24.06 14.43
C LEU A 110 -3.41 -24.42 15.71
N PRO A 111 -3.62 -25.72 16.02
CA PRO A 111 -4.32 -26.14 17.23
C PRO A 111 -3.44 -25.92 18.48
N ASN A 112 -4.04 -25.37 19.54
CA ASN A 112 -3.46 -25.31 20.88
C ASN A 112 -3.90 -26.57 21.65
N PRO A 113 -3.00 -27.42 22.18
CA PRO A 113 -1.70 -27.06 22.79
C PRO A 113 -0.44 -27.63 22.11
N ILE A 114 -0.57 -28.41 21.01
CA ILE A 114 0.59 -29.12 20.40
C ILE A 114 1.66 -28.14 19.88
N ASN A 115 1.26 -26.93 19.51
CA ASN A 115 2.10 -25.97 18.81
C ASN A 115 2.39 -24.69 19.63
N GLN A 116 2.36 -24.74 20.97
CA GLN A 116 2.50 -23.55 21.81
C GLN A 116 3.76 -22.73 21.48
N THR A 117 4.93 -23.37 21.37
CA THR A 117 6.18 -22.69 20.99
C THR A 117 6.12 -22.07 19.59
N ILE A 118 5.50 -22.76 18.63
CA ILE A 118 5.34 -22.25 17.25
C ILE A 118 4.38 -21.05 17.24
N LEU A 119 3.32 -21.08 18.04
CA LEU A 119 2.38 -19.96 18.18
C LEU A 119 3.07 -18.74 18.78
N GLU A 120 3.90 -18.92 19.81
CA GLU A 120 4.71 -17.86 20.42
C GLU A 120 5.70 -17.24 19.40
N ASP A 121 6.34 -18.07 18.58
CA ASP A 121 7.22 -17.59 17.51
C ASP A 121 6.46 -16.79 16.44
N ILE A 122 5.30 -17.27 16.01
CA ILE A 122 4.46 -16.56 15.04
C ILE A 122 3.95 -15.24 15.65
N ASP A 123 3.53 -15.25 16.92
CA ASP A 123 3.10 -14.04 17.63
C ASP A 123 4.23 -13.01 17.73
N ARG A 124 5.45 -13.46 18.02
CA ARG A 124 6.64 -12.59 18.00
C ARG A 124 6.87 -11.96 16.63
N ILE A 125 6.72 -12.72 15.54
CA ILE A 125 6.85 -12.19 14.18
C ILE A 125 5.74 -11.18 13.88
N ILE A 126 4.48 -11.52 14.20
CA ILE A 126 3.31 -10.65 13.96
C ILE A 126 3.43 -9.34 14.73
N ASN A 127 3.85 -9.39 15.99
CA ASN A 127 3.99 -8.21 16.86
C ASN A 127 5.14 -7.29 16.43
N ASN A 128 6.14 -7.80 15.72
CA ASN A 128 7.27 -7.03 15.21
C ASN A 128 7.21 -6.81 13.69
N TYR A 129 6.05 -7.07 13.06
CA TYR A 129 5.93 -7.03 11.61
C TYR A 129 5.98 -5.59 11.09
N ALA A 130 6.97 -5.31 10.25
CA ALA A 130 7.21 -3.98 9.70
C ALA A 130 6.76 -3.88 8.25
N LEU A 131 6.17 -2.74 7.89
CA LEU A 131 5.96 -2.38 6.49
C LEU A 131 7.16 -1.63 5.92
N ARG A 132 7.32 -1.72 4.59
CA ARG A 132 8.33 -0.96 3.86
C ARG A 132 8.12 0.56 4.02
N GLY A 133 6.87 1.01 4.02
CA GLY A 133 6.56 2.44 4.07
C GLY A 133 6.77 3.13 2.72
N LEU A 134 7.12 4.42 2.76
CA LEU A 134 7.27 5.31 1.61
C LEU A 134 8.74 5.66 1.47
N LYS A 135 9.49 4.96 0.62
CA LYS A 135 10.96 5.10 0.52
C LYS A 135 11.44 5.68 -0.81
N GLY A 136 10.56 5.74 -1.81
CA GLY A 136 10.90 6.22 -3.14
C GLY A 136 11.77 5.23 -3.91
N ALA A 137 12.51 5.72 -4.91
CA ALA A 137 13.24 4.89 -5.87
C ALA A 137 14.46 4.17 -5.26
N THR A 138 15.25 4.91 -4.47
CA THR A 138 16.55 4.45 -3.93
C THR A 138 16.63 4.54 -2.41
N GLY A 139 15.48 4.55 -1.73
CA GLY A 139 15.42 4.60 -0.27
C GLY A 139 15.54 5.99 0.36
N THR A 140 15.82 7.03 -0.43
CA THR A 140 16.15 8.37 0.06
C THR A 140 14.94 9.27 0.30
N GLN A 141 13.73 8.85 -0.07
CA GLN A 141 12.50 9.64 0.04
C GLN A 141 12.56 11.02 -0.67
N ALA A 142 13.49 11.23 -1.61
CA ALA A 142 13.74 12.54 -2.23
C ALA A 142 12.48 13.19 -2.84
N THR A 143 11.66 12.39 -3.53
CA THR A 143 10.39 12.86 -4.11
C THR A 143 9.41 13.34 -3.04
N PHE A 144 9.29 12.61 -1.93
CA PHE A 144 8.44 13.02 -0.81
C PHE A 144 8.98 14.25 -0.12
N LEU A 145 10.31 14.40 0.01
CA LEU A 145 10.92 15.60 0.56
C LEU A 145 10.55 16.85 -0.26
N GLN A 146 10.58 16.74 -1.59
CA GLN A 146 10.15 17.83 -2.47
C GLN A 146 8.66 18.18 -2.30
N LEU A 147 7.80 17.18 -2.10
CA LEU A 147 6.36 17.37 -1.90
C LEU A 147 6.01 17.93 -0.53
N CYS A 148 6.68 17.44 0.52
CA CYS A 148 6.40 17.79 1.91
C CYS A 148 7.12 19.07 2.35
N GLY A 149 8.25 19.40 1.74
CA GLY A 149 9.09 20.57 2.02
C GLY A 149 10.01 20.45 3.23
N SER A 150 9.88 19.41 4.06
CA SER A 150 10.81 19.14 5.17
C SER A 150 10.89 17.65 5.53
N PRO A 151 12.03 17.16 6.06
CA PRO A 151 12.18 15.77 6.49
C PRO A 151 11.17 15.34 7.57
N GLU A 152 10.82 16.24 8.50
CA GLU A 152 9.89 15.95 9.59
C GLU A 152 8.49 15.66 9.05
N LYS A 153 8.07 16.39 8.01
CA LYS A 153 6.80 16.12 7.33
C LYS A 153 6.82 14.83 6.52
N VAL A 154 7.97 14.42 5.98
CA VAL A 154 8.09 13.12 5.30
C VAL A 154 7.92 11.98 6.30
N ILE A 155 8.57 12.07 7.47
CA ILE A 155 8.44 11.08 8.55
C ILE A 155 6.98 10.99 9.02
N GLU A 156 6.32 12.14 9.21
CA GLU A 156 4.92 12.17 9.62
C GLU A 156 3.98 11.60 8.53
N LEU A 157 4.25 11.89 7.25
CA LEU A 157 3.51 11.31 6.13
C LEU A 157 3.60 9.79 6.12
N GLU A 158 4.83 9.27 6.26
CA GLU A 158 5.10 7.84 6.27
C GLU A 158 4.41 7.15 7.46
N ARG A 159 4.49 7.76 8.65
CA ARG A 159 3.81 7.26 9.86
C ARG A 159 2.31 7.16 9.65
N ARG A 160 1.66 8.23 9.19
CA ARG A 160 0.21 8.24 8.92
C ARG A 160 -0.18 7.20 7.88
N PHE A 161 0.58 7.10 6.81
CA PHE A 161 0.38 6.12 5.75
C PHE A 161 0.39 4.69 6.30
N VAL A 162 1.41 4.32 7.08
CA VAL A 162 1.52 2.97 7.66
C VAL A 162 0.42 2.70 8.69
N THR A 163 0.09 3.67 9.55
CA THR A 163 -1.02 3.55 10.51
C THR A 163 -2.36 3.30 9.81
N LYS A 164 -2.65 4.00 8.69
CA LYS A 164 -3.89 3.78 7.92
C LYS A 164 -3.98 2.39 7.29
N LEU A 165 -2.83 1.73 7.07
CA LEU A 165 -2.80 0.35 6.59
C LEU A 165 -3.01 -0.68 7.70
N GLY A 166 -2.94 -0.26 8.97
CA GLY A 166 -3.12 -1.10 10.16
C GLY A 166 -1.80 -1.59 10.78
N PHE A 167 -0.70 -0.89 10.53
CA PHE A 167 0.63 -1.24 11.01
C PHE A 167 1.24 -0.07 11.79
N GLU A 168 2.22 -0.35 12.65
CA GLU A 168 2.90 0.66 13.47
C GLU A 168 4.41 0.72 13.19
N ILE A 169 5.00 -0.40 12.78
CA ILE A 169 6.45 -0.54 12.59
C ILE A 169 6.78 -0.33 11.10
N ILE A 170 7.84 0.45 10.87
CA ILE A 170 8.31 0.83 9.55
C ILE A 170 9.77 0.41 9.43
N ILE A 171 10.14 -0.18 8.30
CA ILE A 171 11.54 -0.46 8.01
C ILE A 171 12.29 0.87 7.92
N PRO A 172 13.33 1.11 8.73
CA PRO A 172 13.97 2.43 8.82
C PRO A 172 14.73 2.80 7.55
N ILE A 173 15.43 1.82 6.95
CA ILE A 173 16.28 2.01 5.77
C ILE A 173 16.01 0.86 4.80
N THR A 174 15.87 1.19 3.52
CA THR A 174 15.78 0.24 2.42
C THR A 174 16.81 0.63 1.36
N GLY A 175 17.61 -0.31 0.87
CA GLY A 175 18.64 -0.10 -0.14
C GLY A 175 18.71 -1.28 -1.09
#